data_AF-A0A9X1UNU1-F1
#
_entry.id   AF-A0A9X1UNU1-F1
#
_cell.length_a   1.000
_cell.length_b   1.000
_cell.length_c   1.000
_cell.angle_alpha   90.00
_cell.angle_beta   90.00
_cell.angle_gamma   90.00
#
_symmetry.space_group_name_H-M   'P 1'
#
loop_
_entity.id
_entity.type
_entity.pdbx_description
1 polymer ?
#
loop_
_entity_poly.entity_id
_entity_poly.type
_entity_poly.pdbx_seq_one_letter_code
_entity_poly.pdbx_strand_id
1 'polypeptide(L)'
;MCQTSCPVLVVKLSENPTPVQFLLDLLEASGYRSLDRFQMKGKDLLETFLKVVVVGGVKVIFVDEAHHIIPTSGNRKNKERLGGAVGDLAKILCDISQLPLIWLAKPSLLELFDSETQFSSRWPGKIKLPEYRNDEVWRGLLDVFDEALPMHERSDLGSERKAKFIHEVTKGNFRTLKMFLAECVRIACSDNGRSIQDDHLVKACYSLAL
;
A
#
# COMPACT_ATOMS: atom_id res chain seq x y z
N MET A 1 -7.28 24.58 16.51
CA MET A 1 -7.16 24.35 15.06
C MET A 1 -5.68 24.13 14.76
N CYS A 2 -5.27 22.97 14.24
CA CYS A 2 -3.88 22.77 13.79
C CYS A 2 -3.70 23.40 12.41
N GLN A 3 -2.77 24.34 12.29
CA GLN A 3 -2.37 25.05 11.06
C GLN A 3 -1.39 24.23 10.21
N THR A 4 -1.58 22.91 10.10
CA THR A 4 -0.66 22.08 9.30
C THR A 4 -1.28 21.88 7.93
N SER A 5 -0.73 22.53 6.91
CA SER A 5 -1.05 22.24 5.51
C SER A 5 -0.78 20.76 5.24
N CYS A 6 -1.81 20.00 4.88
CA CYS A 6 -1.74 18.56 4.65
C CYS A 6 -2.29 18.27 3.24
N PRO A 7 -1.48 18.49 2.18
CA PRO A 7 -1.96 18.37 0.80
C PRO A 7 -2.26 16.91 0.40
N VAL A 8 -1.70 15.94 1.11
CA VAL A 8 -1.84 14.50 0.82
C VAL A 8 -2.35 13.81 2.08
N LEU A 9 -3.54 13.21 2.00
CA LEU A 9 -4.03 12.31 3.03
C LEU A 9 -3.77 10.87 2.64
N VAL A 10 -3.35 10.06 3.60
CA VAL A 10 -3.18 8.61 3.42
C VAL A 10 -3.94 7.91 4.53
N VAL A 11 -4.81 6.98 4.15
CA VAL A 11 -5.59 6.15 5.07
C VAL A 11 -5.53 4.69 4.63
N LYS A 12 -5.72 3.77 5.56
CA LYS A 12 -5.71 2.32 5.31
C LYS A 12 -7.06 1.74 5.71
N LEU A 13 -7.73 1.03 4.80
CA LEU A 13 -9.00 0.40 5.12
C LEU A 13 -8.81 -0.86 5.97
N SER A 14 -9.56 -0.95 7.07
CA SER A 14 -9.73 -2.18 7.85
C SER A 14 -10.43 -3.27 7.03
N GLU A 15 -10.30 -4.53 7.40
CA GLU A 15 -10.90 -5.68 6.69
C GLU A 15 -12.42 -5.59 6.51
N ASN A 16 -13.14 -5.00 7.47
CA ASN A 16 -14.58 -4.77 7.42
C ASN A 16 -14.87 -3.26 7.59
N PRO A 17 -14.60 -2.44 6.57
CA PRO A 17 -14.62 -1.00 6.73
C PRO A 17 -16.07 -0.49 6.84
N THR A 18 -16.28 0.49 7.71
CA THR A 18 -17.57 1.19 7.84
C THR A 18 -17.41 2.65 7.42
N PRO A 19 -18.48 3.31 6.92
CA PRO A 19 -18.40 4.73 6.55
C PRO A 19 -17.96 5.64 7.70
N VAL A 20 -18.39 5.34 8.92
CA VAL A 20 -18.02 6.10 10.12
C VAL A 20 -16.54 5.95 10.43
N GLN A 21 -16.03 4.71 10.42
CA GLN A 21 -14.61 4.45 10.66
C GLN A 21 -13.75 5.13 9.59
N PHE A 22 -14.14 5.03 8.33
CA PHE A 22 -13.41 5.65 7.23
C PHE A 22 -13.32 7.19 7.38
N LEU A 23 -14.39 7.86 7.80
CA LEU A 23 -14.37 9.30 8.08
C LEU A 23 -13.49 9.65 9.29
N LEU A 24 -13.50 8.82 10.33
CA LEU A 24 -12.62 8.99 11.49
C LEU A 24 -11.15 8.86 11.10
N ASP A 25 -10.80 7.86 10.29
CA ASP A 25 -9.44 7.64 9.80
C ASP A 25 -8.97 8.83 8.94
N LEU A 26 -9.85 9.36 8.08
CA LEU A 26 -9.56 10.54 7.27
C LEU A 26 -9.35 11.81 8.12
N LEU A 27 -10.18 12.01 9.13
CA LEU A 27 -10.02 13.11 10.09
C LEU A 27 -8.70 12.96 10.87
N GLU A 28 -8.39 11.75 11.34
CA GLU A 28 -7.13 11.49 12.03
C GLU A 28 -5.91 11.74 11.13
N ALA A 29 -5.93 11.25 9.89
CA ALA A 29 -4.88 11.48 8.89
C ALA A 29 -4.67 12.97 8.58
N SER A 30 -5.74 13.77 8.64
CA SER A 30 -5.66 15.23 8.47
C SER A 30 -5.14 15.98 9.71
N GLY A 31 -4.83 15.27 10.78
CA GLY A 31 -4.38 15.86 12.05
C GLY A 31 -5.50 16.41 12.92
N TYR A 32 -6.76 16.09 12.63
CA TYR A 32 -7.90 16.49 13.44
C TYR A 32 -7.99 15.62 14.70
N ARG A 33 -7.76 16.23 15.88
CA ARG A 33 -7.62 15.52 17.16
C ARG A 33 -8.73 15.79 18.19
N SER A 34 -9.86 16.36 17.79
CA SER A 34 -10.96 16.59 18.75
C SER A 34 -11.47 15.26 19.34
N LEU A 35 -11.57 15.18 20.67
CA LEU A 35 -12.07 13.99 21.37
C LEU A 35 -13.55 13.73 21.07
N ASP A 36 -14.31 14.79 20.79
CA ASP A 36 -15.74 14.70 20.49
C ASP A 36 -16.03 13.95 19.18
N ARG A 37 -15.01 13.75 18.33
CA ARG A 37 -15.16 13.07 17.03
C ARG A 37 -15.76 11.67 17.15
N PHE A 38 -15.49 10.96 18.24
CA PHE A 38 -16.03 9.61 18.44
C PHE A 38 -17.51 9.60 18.84
N GLN A 39 -18.07 10.75 19.23
CA GLN A 39 -19.48 10.90 19.58
C GLN A 39 -20.31 11.47 18.41
N MET A 40 -19.64 11.95 17.36
CA MET A 40 -20.28 12.57 16.20
C MET A 40 -21.02 11.53 15.35
N LYS A 41 -22.15 11.94 14.77
CA LYS A 41 -22.87 11.12 13.80
C LYS A 41 -22.17 11.19 12.44
N GLY A 42 -22.43 10.22 11.57
CA GLY A 42 -21.80 10.13 10.24
C GLY A 42 -21.92 11.39 9.38
N LYS A 43 -23.07 12.10 9.43
CA LYS A 43 -23.25 13.36 8.71
C LYS A 43 -22.35 14.47 9.27
N ASP A 44 -22.29 14.62 10.58
CA ASP A 44 -21.49 15.64 11.25
C ASP A 44 -19.98 15.39 11.01
N LEU A 45 -19.58 14.11 10.98
CA LEU A 45 -18.23 13.69 10.62
C LEU A 45 -17.86 14.09 9.19
N LEU A 46 -18.75 13.84 8.23
CA LEU A 46 -18.56 14.22 6.83
C LEU A 46 -18.43 15.75 6.69
N GLU A 47 -19.34 16.52 7.28
CA GLU A 47 -19.28 17.99 7.23
C GLU A 47 -17.99 18.53 7.86
N THR A 48 -17.56 17.92 8.97
CA THR A 48 -16.31 18.29 9.64
C THR A 48 -15.11 17.96 8.77
N PHE A 49 -15.09 16.78 8.15
CA PHE A 49 -14.02 16.38 7.25
C PHE A 49 -13.90 17.35 6.06
N LEU A 50 -15.02 17.73 5.43
CA LEU A 50 -15.02 18.69 4.33
C LEU A 50 -14.44 20.06 4.74
N LYS A 51 -14.75 20.54 5.95
CA LYS A 51 -14.14 21.76 6.49
C LYS A 51 -12.63 21.61 6.67
N VAL A 52 -12.19 20.47 7.21
CA VAL A 52 -10.76 20.18 7.40
C VAL A 52 -10.02 20.07 6.07
N VAL A 53 -10.63 19.47 5.05
CA VAL A 53 -10.08 19.41 3.69
C VAL A 53 -9.79 20.80 3.14
N VAL A 54 -10.74 21.74 3.27
CA VAL A 54 -10.59 23.11 2.78
C VAL A 54 -9.51 23.85 3.56
N VAL A 55 -9.57 23.81 4.89
CA VAL A 55 -8.61 24.53 5.76
C VAL A 55 -7.20 23.94 5.66
N GLY A 56 -7.08 22.62 5.59
CA GLY A 56 -5.82 21.89 5.49
C GLY A 56 -5.21 21.91 4.09
N GLY A 57 -5.92 22.42 3.08
CA GLY A 57 -5.45 22.51 1.71
C GLY A 57 -5.23 21.14 1.06
N VAL A 58 -6.04 20.13 1.43
CA VAL A 58 -5.93 18.77 0.89
C VAL A 58 -6.14 18.80 -0.62
N LYS A 59 -5.30 18.06 -1.35
CA LYS A 59 -5.31 17.95 -2.82
C LYS A 59 -5.52 16.54 -3.32
N VAL A 60 -5.22 15.52 -2.51
CA VAL A 60 -5.38 14.11 -2.89
C VAL A 60 -5.53 13.23 -1.66
N ILE A 61 -6.30 12.14 -1.81
CA ILE A 61 -6.49 11.12 -0.78
C ILE A 61 -6.02 9.77 -1.33
N PHE A 62 -5.05 9.15 -0.67
CA PHE A 62 -4.65 7.76 -0.92
C PHE A 62 -5.38 6.84 0.05
N VAL A 63 -5.97 5.77 -0.49
CA VAL A 63 -6.68 4.76 0.28
C VAL A 63 -5.98 3.41 0.06
N ASP A 64 -5.24 2.97 1.08
CA ASP A 64 -4.53 1.69 1.10
C ASP A 64 -5.44 0.54 1.55
N GLU A 65 -5.07 -0.68 1.15
CA GLU A 65 -5.88 -1.89 1.26
C GLU A 65 -7.30 -1.75 0.71
N ALA A 66 -7.45 -0.98 -0.37
CA ALA A 66 -8.76 -0.60 -0.86
C ALA A 66 -9.61 -1.77 -1.35
N HIS A 67 -9.03 -2.96 -1.58
CA HIS A 67 -9.77 -4.18 -1.87
C HIS A 67 -10.72 -4.62 -0.75
N HIS A 68 -10.56 -4.12 0.49
CA HIS A 68 -11.51 -4.36 1.60
C HIS A 68 -12.86 -3.66 1.41
N ILE A 69 -13.00 -2.77 0.42
CA ILE A 69 -14.29 -2.20 0.03
C ILE A 69 -15.23 -3.26 -0.57
N ILE A 70 -14.67 -4.33 -1.13
CA ILE A 70 -15.43 -5.42 -1.74
C ILE A 70 -16.09 -6.20 -0.58
N PRO A 71 -17.42 -6.22 -0.49
CA PRO A 71 -18.10 -6.90 0.61
C PRO A 71 -17.77 -8.40 0.61
N THR A 72 -17.13 -8.88 1.67
CA THR A 72 -16.76 -10.29 1.84
C THR A 72 -17.93 -11.16 2.31
N SER A 73 -19.01 -10.57 2.86
CA SER A 73 -20.20 -11.28 3.36
C SER A 73 -21.43 -10.35 3.38
N GLY A 74 -22.60 -10.86 2.96
CA GLY A 74 -23.87 -10.13 2.99
C GLY A 74 -24.84 -10.53 1.87
N ASN A 75 -26.14 -10.26 2.07
CA ASN A 75 -27.16 -10.48 1.05
C ASN A 75 -26.79 -9.70 -0.23
N ARG A 76 -26.44 -10.42 -1.31
CA ARG A 76 -26.32 -9.90 -2.71
C ARG A 76 -27.63 -9.33 -3.27
N LYS A 77 -28.58 -8.91 -2.41
CA LYS A 77 -29.88 -8.37 -2.83
C LYS A 77 -29.75 -7.02 -3.54
N ASN A 78 -28.67 -6.26 -3.28
CA ASN A 78 -28.31 -5.08 -4.06
C ASN A 78 -27.04 -5.36 -4.86
N LYS A 79 -27.15 -6.14 -5.94
CA LYS A 79 -26.06 -6.35 -6.92
C LYS A 79 -25.49 -5.04 -7.50
N GLU A 80 -26.22 -3.95 -7.36
CA GLU A 80 -25.86 -2.60 -7.82
C GLU A 80 -24.88 -1.86 -6.88
N ARG A 81 -24.63 -2.35 -5.66
CA ARG A 81 -23.75 -1.73 -4.65
C ARG A 81 -22.49 -2.54 -4.44
N LEU A 82 -21.74 -2.69 -5.51
CA LEU A 82 -20.62 -3.60 -5.66
C LEU A 82 -19.44 -3.17 -4.76
N GLY A 83 -19.31 -1.87 -4.44
CA GLY A 83 -18.36 -1.31 -3.45
C GLY A 83 -18.93 -1.05 -2.04
N GLY A 84 -20.12 -1.55 -1.71
CA GLY A 84 -20.73 -1.38 -0.38
C GLY A 84 -20.92 0.08 0.06
N ALA A 85 -21.17 0.28 1.37
CA ALA A 85 -21.45 1.60 1.92
C ALA A 85 -20.24 2.55 1.92
N VAL A 86 -19.03 2.01 2.01
CA VAL A 86 -17.79 2.81 1.96
C VAL A 86 -17.51 3.30 0.55
N GLY A 87 -17.77 2.47 -0.48
CA GLY A 87 -17.69 2.90 -1.88
C GLY A 87 -18.67 4.00 -2.21
N ASP A 88 -19.91 3.90 -1.72
CA ASP A 88 -20.90 4.97 -1.88
C ASP A 88 -20.45 6.27 -1.19
N LEU A 89 -19.90 6.19 0.02
CA LEU A 89 -19.33 7.36 0.70
C LEU A 89 -18.16 7.96 -0.09
N ALA A 90 -17.28 7.13 -0.63
CA ALA A 90 -16.15 7.60 -1.45
C ALA A 90 -16.61 8.31 -2.72
N LYS A 91 -17.68 7.82 -3.38
CA LYS A 91 -18.33 8.53 -4.50
C LYS A 91 -18.81 9.91 -4.06
N ILE A 92 -19.53 9.99 -2.94
CA ILE A 92 -20.03 11.26 -2.38
C ILE A 92 -18.86 12.21 -2.05
N LEU A 93 -17.77 11.70 -1.47
CA LEU A 93 -16.58 12.48 -1.17
C LEU A 93 -15.95 13.05 -2.44
N CYS A 94 -15.75 12.24 -3.48
CA CYS A 94 -15.26 12.73 -4.78
C CYS A 94 -16.18 13.81 -5.35
N ASP A 95 -17.48 13.55 -5.39
CA ASP A 95 -18.45 14.44 -6.03
C ASP A 95 -18.56 15.79 -5.31
N ILE A 96 -18.52 15.80 -3.97
CA ILE A 96 -18.63 17.05 -3.18
C ILE A 96 -17.29 17.80 -3.10
N SER A 97 -16.20 17.09 -2.78
CA SER A 97 -14.91 17.73 -2.51
C SER A 97 -14.09 18.00 -3.79
N GLN A 98 -14.44 17.35 -4.90
CA GLN A 98 -13.66 17.34 -6.14
C GLN A 98 -12.20 16.86 -5.93
N LEU A 99 -11.94 16.13 -4.84
CA LEU A 99 -10.63 15.57 -4.57
C LEU A 99 -10.43 14.25 -5.32
N PRO A 100 -9.27 14.05 -5.95
CA PRO A 100 -8.88 12.75 -6.48
C PRO A 100 -8.66 11.75 -5.33
N LEU A 101 -9.28 10.59 -5.45
CA LEU A 101 -9.01 9.41 -4.63
C LEU A 101 -8.13 8.43 -5.41
N ILE A 102 -6.98 8.07 -4.83
CA ILE A 102 -6.06 7.07 -5.37
C ILE A 102 -6.19 5.80 -4.54
N TRP A 103 -6.66 4.73 -5.18
CA TRP A 103 -6.88 3.44 -4.55
C TRP A 103 -5.63 2.57 -4.69
N LEU A 104 -5.03 2.19 -3.55
CA LEU A 104 -3.95 1.20 -3.49
C LEU A 104 -4.55 -0.12 -3.04
N ALA A 105 -4.49 -1.14 -3.89
CA ALA A 105 -5.20 -2.39 -3.65
C ALA A 105 -4.54 -3.58 -4.35
N LYS A 106 -4.99 -4.77 -3.96
CA LYS A 106 -4.76 -6.00 -4.71
C LYS A 106 -5.50 -5.97 -6.05
N PRO A 107 -5.08 -6.78 -7.04
CA PRO A 107 -5.70 -6.84 -8.36
C PRO A 107 -7.21 -7.10 -8.38
N SER A 108 -7.77 -7.75 -7.35
CA SER A 108 -9.22 -8.01 -7.24
C SER A 108 -10.08 -6.75 -7.28
N LEU A 109 -9.55 -5.59 -6.85
CA LEU A 109 -10.28 -4.34 -6.94
C LEU A 109 -10.49 -3.86 -8.38
N LEU A 110 -9.58 -4.23 -9.29
CA LEU A 110 -9.72 -3.86 -10.71
C LEU A 110 -10.95 -4.51 -11.33
N GLU A 111 -11.26 -5.77 -10.97
CA GLU A 111 -12.45 -6.48 -11.46
C GLU A 111 -13.75 -5.78 -11.00
N LEU A 112 -13.76 -5.27 -9.77
CA LEU A 112 -14.87 -4.46 -9.26
C LEU A 112 -15.04 -3.17 -10.10
N PHE A 113 -13.94 -2.46 -10.35
CA PHE A 113 -13.97 -1.18 -11.06
C PHE A 113 -14.35 -1.35 -12.53
N ASP A 114 -13.98 -2.48 -13.15
CA ASP A 114 -14.35 -2.82 -14.52
C ASP A 114 -15.82 -3.24 -14.67
N SER A 115 -16.39 -3.87 -13.64
CA SER A 115 -17.77 -4.35 -13.68
C SER A 115 -18.82 -3.27 -13.37
N GLU A 116 -18.43 -2.14 -12.75
CA GLU A 116 -19.36 -1.08 -12.36
C GLU A 116 -19.03 0.26 -13.04
N THR A 117 -19.88 0.68 -13.99
CA THR A 117 -19.72 1.91 -14.79
C THR A 117 -19.56 3.19 -13.95
N GLN A 118 -20.17 3.23 -12.76
CA GLN A 118 -20.06 4.39 -11.86
C GLN A 118 -18.66 4.52 -11.23
N PHE A 119 -17.95 3.40 -11.06
CA PHE A 119 -16.56 3.39 -10.58
C PHE A 119 -15.60 3.70 -11.74
N SER A 120 -15.74 3.05 -12.89
CA SER A 120 -14.83 3.26 -14.03
C SER A 120 -14.83 4.68 -14.58
N SER A 121 -15.98 5.38 -14.57
CA SER A 121 -16.08 6.78 -14.99
C SER A 121 -15.41 7.77 -14.03
N ARG A 122 -15.43 7.50 -12.71
CA ARG A 122 -14.80 8.34 -11.68
C ARG A 122 -13.31 8.06 -11.51
N TRP A 123 -12.90 6.81 -11.70
CA TRP A 123 -11.52 6.37 -11.52
C TRP A 123 -11.02 5.63 -12.78
N PRO A 124 -10.76 6.36 -13.87
CA PRO A 124 -10.33 5.76 -15.14
C PRO A 124 -8.85 5.32 -15.12
N GLY A 125 -8.02 5.95 -14.30
CA GLY A 125 -6.59 5.68 -14.23
C GLY A 125 -6.29 4.37 -13.53
N LYS A 126 -5.54 3.49 -14.20
CA LYS A 126 -5.09 2.20 -13.66
C LYS A 126 -3.60 2.04 -13.86
N ILE A 127 -2.88 1.81 -12.76
CA ILE A 127 -1.46 1.51 -12.78
C ILE A 127 -1.28 0.16 -12.08
N LYS A 128 -0.65 -0.79 -12.78
CA LYS A 128 -0.25 -2.06 -12.18
C LYS A 128 1.23 -1.95 -11.81
N LEU A 129 1.56 -2.34 -10.58
CA LEU A 129 2.94 -2.50 -10.13
C LEU A 129 3.27 -4.00 -10.23
N PRO A 130 3.90 -4.46 -11.34
CA PRO A 130 4.28 -5.85 -11.47
C PRO A 130 5.48 -6.17 -10.58
N GLU A 131 5.68 -7.46 -10.32
CA GLU A 131 6.94 -7.93 -9.75
C GLU A 131 8.09 -7.67 -10.73
N TYR A 132 9.29 -7.49 -10.18
CA TYR A 132 10.48 -7.29 -11.02
C TYR A 132 10.78 -8.55 -11.84
N ARG A 133 11.15 -8.35 -13.10
CA ARG A 133 11.59 -9.45 -13.98
C ARG A 133 13.08 -9.66 -13.78
N ASN A 134 13.59 -10.87 -14.07
CA ASN A 134 15.02 -11.12 -14.05
C ASN A 134 15.71 -10.46 -15.27
N ASP A 135 15.92 -9.15 -15.20
CA ASP A 135 16.46 -8.32 -16.26
C ASP A 135 17.50 -7.30 -15.72
N GLU A 136 17.91 -6.35 -16.57
CA GLU A 136 18.84 -5.28 -16.19
C GLU A 136 18.33 -4.37 -15.08
N VAL A 137 17.01 -4.13 -15.02
CA VAL A 137 16.41 -3.29 -13.96
C VAL A 137 16.52 -4.02 -12.61
N TRP A 138 16.28 -5.33 -12.59
CA TRP A 138 16.47 -6.14 -11.39
C TRP A 138 17.92 -6.20 -10.91
N ARG A 139 18.88 -6.37 -11.83
CA ARG A 139 20.31 -6.33 -11.49
C ARG A 139 20.71 -4.97 -10.91
N GLY A 140 20.31 -3.88 -11.57
CA GLY A 140 20.56 -2.53 -11.06
C GLY A 140 19.89 -2.25 -9.71
N LEU A 141 18.69 -2.79 -9.48
CA LEU A 141 18.03 -2.71 -8.17
C LEU A 141 18.87 -3.43 -7.09
N LEU A 142 19.38 -4.62 -7.39
CA LEU A 142 20.21 -5.39 -6.46
C LEU A 142 21.57 -4.73 -6.21
N ASP A 143 22.15 -4.09 -7.22
CA ASP A 143 23.36 -3.28 -7.04
C ASP A 143 23.09 -2.14 -6.05
N VAL A 144 22.00 -1.39 -6.23
CA VAL A 144 21.60 -0.31 -5.30
C VAL A 144 21.40 -0.85 -3.88
N PHE A 145 20.79 -2.02 -3.74
CA PHE A 145 20.68 -2.66 -2.43
C PHE A 145 22.02 -3.02 -1.85
N ASP A 146 22.93 -3.61 -2.62
CA ASP A 146 24.26 -4.00 -2.18
C ASP A 146 25.10 -2.79 -1.69
N GLU A 147 24.90 -1.59 -2.24
CA GLU A 147 25.50 -0.36 -1.67
C GLU A 147 24.90 0.01 -0.33
N ALA A 148 23.60 -0.19 -0.17
CA ALA A 148 22.85 0.21 1.02
C ALA A 148 22.94 -0.82 2.15
N LEU A 149 23.42 -2.04 1.88
CA LEU A 149 23.55 -3.07 2.89
C LEU A 149 24.59 -2.67 3.95
N PRO A 150 24.36 -3.01 5.23
CA PRO A 150 25.30 -2.73 6.31
C PRO A 150 26.45 -3.75 6.33
N MET A 151 27.07 -4.02 5.18
CA MET A 151 28.22 -4.93 5.03
C MET A 151 29.50 -4.11 4.82
N HIS A 152 30.65 -4.69 5.17
CA HIS A 152 31.95 -4.02 5.02
C HIS A 152 32.43 -3.96 3.57
N GLU A 153 32.05 -4.96 2.77
CA GLU A 153 32.42 -5.11 1.37
C GLU A 153 31.17 -5.38 0.53
N ARG A 154 31.23 -5.04 -0.76
CA ARG A 154 30.18 -5.37 -1.72
C ARG A 154 30.02 -6.87 -1.84
N SER A 155 28.77 -7.29 -1.91
CA SER A 155 28.38 -8.69 -2.07
C SER A 155 28.19 -9.08 -3.52
N ASP A 156 28.26 -8.14 -4.47
CA ASP A 156 28.09 -8.35 -5.91
C ASP A 156 26.72 -8.97 -6.24
N LEU A 157 25.67 -8.46 -5.58
CA LEU A 157 24.31 -9.01 -5.69
C LEU A 157 23.72 -8.86 -7.09
N GLY A 158 24.10 -7.81 -7.85
CA GLY A 158 23.67 -7.61 -9.22
C GLY A 158 24.39 -8.46 -10.26
N SER A 159 25.40 -9.25 -9.87
CA SER A 159 26.02 -10.22 -10.78
C SER A 159 24.96 -11.18 -11.35
N GLU A 160 25.08 -11.53 -12.63
CA GLU A 160 24.08 -12.33 -13.34
C GLU A 160 23.68 -13.61 -12.57
N ARG A 161 24.67 -14.28 -11.99
CA ARG A 161 24.48 -15.50 -11.20
C ARG A 161 23.70 -15.26 -9.91
N LYS A 162 24.10 -14.29 -9.08
CA LYS A 162 23.42 -14.00 -7.80
C LYS A 162 22.05 -13.39 -8.05
N ALA A 163 21.95 -12.44 -8.98
CA ALA A 163 20.69 -11.81 -9.32
C ALA A 163 19.64 -12.81 -9.81
N LYS A 164 20.04 -13.77 -10.66
CA LYS A 164 19.16 -14.87 -11.09
C LYS A 164 18.73 -15.74 -9.90
N PHE A 165 19.65 -16.14 -9.03
CA PHE A 165 19.32 -16.93 -7.84
C PHE A 165 18.33 -16.18 -6.93
N ILE A 166 18.62 -14.92 -6.60
CA ILE A 166 17.77 -14.08 -5.77
C ILE A 166 16.40 -13.90 -6.43
N HIS A 167 16.34 -13.75 -7.75
CA HIS A 167 15.07 -13.70 -8.49
C HIS A 167 14.29 -15.02 -8.38
N GLU A 168 14.96 -16.16 -8.52
CA GLU A 168 14.33 -17.47 -8.42
C GLU A 168 13.70 -17.71 -7.04
N VAL A 169 14.33 -17.23 -5.97
CA VAL A 169 13.82 -17.31 -4.59
C VAL A 169 12.68 -16.31 -4.35
N THR A 170 12.88 -15.05 -4.74
CA THR A 170 11.97 -13.95 -4.39
C THR A 170 10.83 -13.77 -5.38
N LYS A 171 10.95 -14.36 -6.57
CA LYS A 171 10.09 -14.14 -7.75
C LYS A 171 9.99 -12.66 -8.15
N GLY A 172 11.00 -11.86 -7.82
CA GLY A 172 10.99 -10.41 -8.04
C GLY A 172 10.08 -9.63 -7.08
N ASN A 173 9.51 -10.29 -6.06
CA ASN A 173 8.67 -9.64 -5.06
C ASN A 173 9.51 -8.86 -4.06
N PHE A 174 9.24 -7.56 -3.95
CA PHE A 174 10.03 -6.65 -3.13
C PHE A 174 9.95 -6.96 -1.62
N ARG A 175 8.79 -7.44 -1.12
CA ARG A 175 8.63 -7.83 0.28
C ARG A 175 9.46 -9.07 0.58
N THR A 176 9.39 -10.10 -0.27
CA THR A 176 10.19 -11.32 -0.15
C THR A 176 11.68 -11.00 -0.28
N LEU A 177 12.07 -10.15 -1.23
CA LEU A 177 13.44 -9.68 -1.40
C LEU A 177 13.99 -9.04 -0.12
N LYS A 178 13.23 -8.10 0.47
CA LYS A 178 13.66 -7.42 1.70
C LYS A 178 13.89 -8.42 2.85
N MET A 179 12.95 -9.35 3.07
CA MET A 179 13.09 -10.37 4.11
C MET A 179 14.29 -11.28 3.84
N PHE A 180 14.46 -11.72 2.59
CA PHE A 180 15.54 -12.59 2.17
C PHE A 180 16.92 -11.93 2.37
N LEU A 181 17.10 -10.68 1.89
CA LEU A 181 18.37 -9.97 2.06
C LEU A 181 18.67 -9.65 3.52
N ALA A 182 17.66 -9.29 4.33
CA ALA A 182 17.85 -9.08 5.76
C ALA A 182 18.37 -10.34 6.47
N GLU A 183 17.82 -11.50 6.11
CA GLU A 183 18.28 -12.78 6.66
C GLU A 183 19.69 -13.15 6.18
N CYS A 184 20.01 -12.89 4.90
CA CYS A 184 21.36 -13.07 4.36
C CYS A 184 22.40 -12.24 5.12
N VAL A 185 22.09 -10.96 5.40
CA VAL A 185 22.94 -10.09 6.21
C VAL A 185 23.11 -10.66 7.62
N ARG A 186 22.01 -11.06 8.27
CA ARG A 186 22.04 -11.63 9.63
C ARG A 186 22.96 -12.84 9.71
N ILE A 187 22.85 -13.76 8.74
CA ILE A 187 23.69 -14.96 8.65
C ILE A 187 25.14 -14.59 8.38
N ALA A 188 25.40 -13.71 7.41
CA ALA A 188 26.74 -13.25 7.08
C ALA A 188 27.44 -12.62 8.30
N CYS A 189 26.75 -11.76 9.04
CA CYS A 189 27.28 -11.17 10.28
C CYS A 189 27.54 -12.23 11.36
N SER A 190 26.66 -13.23 11.48
CA SER A 190 26.84 -14.33 12.45
C SER A 190 28.08 -15.17 12.13
N ASP A 191 28.41 -15.30 10.85
CA ASP A 191 29.59 -16.01 10.36
C ASP A 191 30.86 -15.11 10.34
N ASN A 192 30.78 -13.88 10.90
CA ASN A 192 31.81 -12.84 10.82
C ASN A 192 32.25 -12.50 9.38
N GLY A 193 31.34 -12.69 8.41
CA GLY A 193 31.53 -12.37 7.01
C GLY A 193 31.53 -10.86 6.74
N ARG A 194 32.37 -10.43 5.79
CA ARG A 194 32.48 -9.02 5.38
C ARG A 194 31.51 -8.63 4.25
N SER A 195 30.94 -9.62 3.57
CA SER A 195 29.97 -9.50 2.49
C SER A 195 29.07 -10.75 2.42
N ILE A 196 27.98 -10.69 1.66
CA ILE A 196 27.09 -11.83 1.45
C ILE A 196 27.70 -12.77 0.39
N GLN A 197 28.00 -13.98 0.81
CA GLN A 197 28.51 -15.06 -0.02
C GLN A 197 27.39 -16.03 -0.42
N ASP A 198 27.68 -16.90 -1.38
CA ASP A 198 26.69 -17.84 -1.94
C ASP A 198 26.09 -18.78 -0.88
N ASP A 199 26.90 -19.19 0.10
CA ASP A 199 26.46 -20.05 1.20
C ASP A 199 25.44 -19.34 2.11
N HIS A 200 25.60 -18.04 2.34
CA HIS A 200 24.64 -17.23 3.09
C HIS A 200 23.28 -17.16 2.37
N LEU A 201 23.27 -17.02 1.04
CA LEU A 201 22.05 -17.03 0.23
C LEU A 201 21.30 -18.36 0.38
N VAL A 202 22.03 -19.48 0.33
CA VAL A 202 21.47 -20.83 0.48
C VAL A 202 20.93 -21.04 1.91
N LYS A 203 21.70 -20.67 2.94
CA LYS A 203 21.28 -20.76 4.34
C LYS A 203 20.02 -19.93 4.60
N ALA A 204 19.91 -18.74 4.01
CA ALA A 204 18.72 -17.88 4.15
C ALA A 204 17.46 -18.52 3.54
N CYS A 205 17.58 -19.23 2.41
CA CYS A 205 16.45 -19.97 1.83
C CYS A 205 15.89 -21.00 2.83
N TYR A 206 16.78 -21.81 3.42
CA TYR A 206 16.40 -22.81 4.42
C TYR A 206 15.80 -22.18 5.69
N SER A 207 16.37 -21.08 6.18
CA SER A 207 15.90 -20.37 7.39
C SER A 207 14.48 -19.81 7.21
N LEU A 208 14.18 -19.26 6.04
CA LEU A 208 12.88 -18.66 5.73
C LEU A 208 11.86 -19.66 5.16
N ALA A 209 12.27 -20.92 4.94
CA ALA A 209 11.49 -21.95 4.25
C ALA A 209 10.95 -21.48 2.88
N LEU A 210 11.80 -20.78 2.11
CA LEU A 210 11.53 -20.28 0.76
C LEU A 210 11.99 -21.26 -0.32
#